data_AF-A0A9E3YAU5-F1
#
_entry.id   AF-A0A9E3YAU5-F1
#
_cell.length_a   1.000
_cell.length_b   1.000
_cell.length_c   1.000
_cell.angle_alpha   90.00
_cell.angle_beta   90.00
_cell.angle_gamma   90.00
#
_symmetry.space_group_name_H-M   'P 1'
#
loop_
_entity.id
_entity.type
_entity.pdbx_description
1 polymer ?
#
loop_
_entity_poly.entity_id
_entity_poly.type
_entity_poly.pdbx_seq_one_letter_code
_entity_poly.pdbx_strand_id
1 'polypeptide(L)' 'VFDAMREHLSDQEILEFTYVTATYIMHATMSRALRLEYDDVDDPVVEIDTPGMGKTGLDVMSMVDDA' A
#
# COMPACT_ATOMS: atom_id res chain seq x y z
N VAL A 1 2.91 -17.38 -6.28
CA VAL A 1 3.63 -16.08 -6.27
C VAL A 1 5.11 -16.26 -6.56
N PHE A 2 5.87 -16.96 -5.70
CA PHE A 2 7.32 -17.16 -5.93
C PHE A 2 7.67 -17.91 -7.23
N ASP A 3 6.84 -18.86 -7.69
CA ASP A 3 7.06 -19.53 -8.98
C ASP A 3 7.05 -18.55 -10.15
N ALA A 4 6.08 -17.64 -10.18
CA ALA A 4 5.99 -16.59 -11.20
C ALA A 4 7.14 -15.59 -11.11
N MET A 5 7.63 -15.27 -9.91
CA MET A 5 8.80 -14.39 -9.75
C MET A 5 10.08 -15.04 -10.27
N ARG A 6 10.24 -16.35 -10.07
CA ARG A 6 11.40 -17.11 -10.57
C ARG A 6 11.49 -17.18 -12.09
N GLU A 7 10.41 -16.87 -12.82
CA GLU A 7 10.45 -16.72 -14.28
C GLU A 7 11.31 -15.53 -14.72
N HIS A 8 11.54 -14.56 -13.83
CA HIS A 8 12.21 -13.30 -14.14
C HIS A 8 13.39 -12.96 -13.21
N LEU A 9 13.43 -13.53 -12.01
CA LEU A 9 14.40 -13.21 -10.97
C LEU A 9 15.05 -14.47 -10.42
N SER A 10 16.35 -14.40 -10.16
CA SER A 10 17.06 -15.40 -9.35
C SER A 10 16.62 -15.35 -7.88
N ASP A 11 16.89 -16.41 -7.12
CA ASP A 11 16.56 -16.44 -5.69
C ASP A 11 17.24 -15.31 -4.89
N GLN A 12 18.45 -14.90 -5.28
CA GLN A 12 19.13 -13.75 -4.68
C GLN A 12 18.39 -12.44 -4.99
N GLU A 13 17.98 -12.22 -6.23
CA GLU A 13 17.22 -11.02 -6.62
C GLU A 13 15.84 -10.98 -5.95
N ILE A 14 15.21 -12.13 -5.72
CA ILE A 14 13.95 -12.21 -4.95
C ILE A 14 14.18 -11.79 -3.49
N LEU A 15 15.28 -12.22 -2.87
CA LEU A 15 15.66 -11.79 -1.53
C LEU A 15 15.91 -10.28 -1.48
N GLU A 16 16.68 -9.75 -2.42
CA GLU A 16 17.00 -8.32 -2.52
C GLU A 16 15.75 -7.48 -2.75
N PHE A 17 14.87 -7.93 -3.66
CA PHE A 17 13.59 -7.28 -3.92
C PHE A 17 12.72 -7.22 -2.65
N THR A 18 12.66 -8.33 -1.91
CA THR A 18 11.95 -8.40 -0.63
C THR A 18 12.55 -7.43 0.40
N TYR A 19 13.88 -7.42 0.52
CA TYR A 19 14.61 -6.54 1.43
C TYR A 19 14.35 -5.06 1.15
N VAL A 20 14.47 -4.65 -0.13
CA VAL A 20 14.23 -3.26 -0.54
C VAL A 20 12.78 -2.87 -0.31
N THR A 21 11.82 -3.72 -0.68
CA THR A 21 10.39 -3.43 -0.50
C THR A 21 10.02 -3.27 0.98
N ALA A 22 10.47 -4.19 1.84
CA ALA A 22 10.21 -4.12 3.28
C ALA A 22 10.87 -2.88 3.91
N THR A 23 12.11 -2.58 3.52
CA THR A 23 12.83 -1.40 4.02
C THR A 23 12.16 -0.11 3.56
N TYR A 24 11.66 -0.06 2.32
CA TYR A 24 10.90 1.07 1.81
C TYR A 24 9.62 1.28 2.61
N ILE A 25 8.84 0.23 2.90
CA ILE A 25 7.62 0.32 3.72
C ILE A 25 7.93 0.91 5.11
N MET A 26 8.99 0.42 5.76
CA MET A 26 9.41 0.93 7.07
C MET A 26 9.73 2.43 6.99
N HIS A 27 10.55 2.85 6.02
CA HIS A 27 10.91 4.26 5.85
C HIS A 27 9.71 5.14 5.50
N ALA A 28 8.88 4.74 4.53
CA ALA A 28 7.70 5.49 4.13
C ALA A 28 6.72 5.70 5.30
N THR A 29 6.54 4.67 6.13
CA THR A 29 5.73 4.75 7.35
C THR A 29 6.31 5.76 8.35
N MET A 30 7.61 5.70 8.60
CA MET A 30 8.28 6.64 9.52
C MET A 30 8.24 8.09 9.00
N SER A 31 8.52 8.32 7.72
CA SER A 31 8.51 9.66 7.13
C SER A 31 7.13 10.32 7.20
N ARG A 32 6.07 9.58 6.84
CA ARG A 32 4.68 10.05 6.98
C ARG A 32 4.30 10.33 8.44
N ALA A 33 4.67 9.45 9.37
CA ALA A 33 4.35 9.63 10.79
C ALA A 33 5.06 10.85 11.40
N LEU A 34 6.28 11.16 10.94
CA LEU A 34 7.07 12.28 11.42
C LEU A 34 6.80 13.61 10.70
N ARG A 35 6.02 13.60 9.60
CA ARG A 35 5.73 14.79 8.78
C ARG A 35 7.02 15.54 8.40
N LEU A 36 7.92 14.84 7.70
CA LEU A 36 9.15 15.43 7.16
C LEU A 36 8.84 16.55 6.14
N GLU A 37 9.85 17.27 5.65
CA GLU A 37 9.70 18.49 4.85
C GLU A 37 8.82 18.35 3.59
N TYR A 38 8.72 17.15 3.04
CA TYR A 38 7.87 16.83 1.88
C TYR A 38 6.60 16.05 2.23
N ASP A 39 6.53 15.45 3.42
CA ASP A 39 5.39 14.66 3.89
C ASP A 39 4.43 15.48 4.78
N ASP A 40 4.71 16.76 5.00
CA ASP A 40 3.86 17.70 5.75
C ASP A 40 2.69 18.24 4.93
N VAL A 41 1.99 17.35 4.23
CA VAL A 41 0.79 17.64 3.43
C VAL A 41 -0.26 16.55 3.62
N ASP A 42 -1.53 16.86 3.36
CA ASP A 42 -2.60 15.86 3.39
C ASP A 42 -2.41 14.83 2.24
N ASP A 43 -2.95 13.63 2.43
CA ASP A 43 -2.80 12.55 1.44
C ASP A 43 -3.40 12.96 0.08
N PRO A 44 -2.61 12.95 -1.01
CA PRO A 44 -3.13 13.31 -2.32
C PRO A 44 -4.13 12.28 -2.88
N VAL A 45 -4.12 11.04 -2.38
CA VAL A 45 -5.06 10.00 -2.79
C VAL A 45 -6.24 9.99 -1.81
N VAL A 46 -7.37 10.50 -2.28
CA VAL A 46 -8.63 10.49 -1.54
C VAL A 46 -9.59 9.49 -2.15
N GLU A 47 -10.37 8.85 -1.30
CA GLU A 47 -11.49 8.03 -1.76
C GLU A 47 -12.57 8.92 -2.38
N ILE A 48 -13.07 8.51 -3.54
CA ILE A 48 -14.17 9.20 -4.24
C ILE A 48 -15.44 8.34 -4.19
N ASP A 49 -16.58 9.00 -4.02
CA ASP A 49 -17.87 8.32 -4.01
C ASP A 49 -18.11 7.60 -5.34
N THR A 50 -18.64 6.38 -5.26
CA THR A 50 -19.08 5.65 -6.46
C THR A 50 -20.23 6.44 -7.12
N PRO A 51 -20.14 6.74 -8.43
CA PRO A 51 -21.18 7.51 -9.11
C PRO A 51 -22.57 6.89 -8.94
N GLY A 52 -23.52 7.67 -8.40
CA GLY A 52 -24.91 7.24 -8.20
C GLY A 52 -25.19 6.42 -6.92
N MET A 53 -24.17 6.09 -6.13
CA MET A 53 -24.33 5.34 -4.86
C MET A 53 -23.96 6.15 -3.60
N GLY A 54 -23.41 7.37 -3.76
CA GLY A 54 -22.93 8.18 -2.63
C GLY A 54 -21.83 7.48 -1.82
N LYS A 55 -21.60 7.94 -0.58
CA LYS A 55 -20.66 7.33 0.39
C LYS A 55 -20.98 5.87 0.80
N THR A 56 -22.00 5.27 0.19
CA THR A 56 -22.49 3.92 0.46
C THR A 56 -22.28 2.96 -0.72
N GLY A 57 -21.49 3.34 -1.72
CA GLY A 57 -20.91 2.35 -2.64
C GLY A 57 -20.21 1.26 -1.84
N LEU A 58 -20.26 0.00 -2.30
CA LEU A 58 -19.79 -1.20 -1.60
C LEU A 58 -18.50 -0.95 -0.78
N ASP A 59 -18.65 -0.59 0.49
CA ASP A 59 -17.56 -0.50 1.45
C ASP A 59 -17.24 -1.94 1.85
N VAL A 60 -16.37 -2.56 1.05
CA VAL A 60 -15.98 -3.95 1.24
C VAL A 60 -15.26 -4.14 2.57
N MET A 61 -14.66 -3.08 3.14
CA MET A 61 -13.95 -3.15 4.41
C MET A 61 -14.91 -3.14 5.59
N SER A 62 -16.03 -2.41 5.52
CA SER A 62 -17.06 -2.47 6.58
C SER A 62 -17.69 -3.87 6.72
N MET A 63 -17.79 -4.63 5.63
CA MET A 63 -18.36 -5.99 5.65
C MET A 63 -17.51 -6.99 6.44
N VAL A 64 -16.22 -6.70 6.61
CA VAL A 64 -15.29 -7.55 7.37
C VAL A 64 -15.36 -7.24 8.87
N ASP A 65 -15.68 -6.00 9.24
CA ASP A 65 -15.80 -5.59 10.66
C ASP A 65 -17.04 -6.19 11.35
N ASP A 66 -18.07 -6.59 10.58
CA ASP A 66 -19.32 -7.19 11.06
C ASP A 66 -19.27 -8.75 11.18
N ALA A 67 -18.15 -9.39 10.82
CA ALA A 67 -17.98 -10.85 10.80
C ALA A 67 -17.19 -11.39 12.00
#